data_AF-A0A7X7H226-F1
#
_entry.id   AF-A0A7X7H226-F1
#
_cell.length_a   1.000
_cell.length_b   1.000
_cell.length_c   1.000
_cell.angle_alpha   90.00
_cell.angle_beta   90.00
_cell.angle_gamma   90.00
#
_symmetry.space_group_name_H-M   'P 1'
#
loop_
_entity.id
_entity.type
_entity.pdbx_description
1 polymer ?
#
loop_
_entity_poly.entity_id
_entity_poly.type
_entity_poly.pdbx_seq_one_letter_code
_entity_poly.pdbx_strand_id
1 'polypeptide(L)'
;SMEMYTSRLEEMRLKLGKYSDLRAAVDHERYVLGVGTDSMMELNYYDRKRIHNLKYYTWVEQQGKTSEELNAQWYDPDYWKSVHRMADLIDEKIDEFNKMTGLGE
;
A
#
# COMPACT_ATOMS: atom_id res chain seq x y z
N SER A 1 -3.50 16.29 -9.06
CA SER A 1 -4.70 16.48 -9.89
C SER A 1 -4.96 15.19 -10.64
N MET A 2 -6.19 14.68 -10.63
CA MET A 2 -6.59 13.48 -11.38
C MET A 2 -6.59 13.71 -12.91
N GLU A 3 -6.53 14.96 -13.36
CA GLU A 3 -6.57 15.34 -14.79
C GLU A 3 -5.41 14.78 -15.61
N MET A 4 -4.24 14.58 -15.00
CA MET A 4 -3.08 13.96 -15.67
C MET A 4 -3.33 12.50 -16.07
N TYR A 5 -4.22 11.79 -15.36
CA TYR A 5 -4.58 10.42 -15.74
C TYR A 5 -5.41 10.41 -17.02
N THR A 6 -6.35 11.36 -17.17
CA THR A 6 -7.21 11.43 -18.35
C THR A 6 -6.43 11.77 -19.61
N SER A 7 -5.50 12.74 -19.55
CA SER A 7 -4.64 13.07 -20.69
C SER A 7 -3.78 11.87 -21.10
N ARG A 8 -3.27 11.12 -20.11
CA ARG A 8 -2.48 9.91 -20.38
C ARG A 8 -3.29 8.80 -21.05
N LEU A 9 -4.57 8.63 -20.67
CA LEU A 9 -5.44 7.65 -21.30
C LEU A 9 -5.70 7.98 -22.78
N GLU A 10 -5.91 9.25 -23.11
CA GLU A 10 -6.07 9.68 -24.51
C GLU A 10 -4.78 9.48 -25.32
N GLU A 11 -3.62 9.84 -24.78
CA GLU A 11 -2.32 9.54 -25.42
C GLU A 11 -2.13 8.04 -25.69
N MET A 12 -2.48 7.19 -24.72
CA MET A 12 -2.36 5.75 -24.86
C MET A 12 -3.36 5.19 -25.87
N ARG A 13 -4.59 5.70 -25.92
CA ARG A 13 -5.58 5.33 -26.94
C ARG A 13 -5.13 5.69 -28.34
N LEU A 14 -4.51 6.87 -28.52
CA LEU A 14 -3.96 7.28 -29.81
C LEU A 14 -2.79 6.39 -30.27
N LYS A 15 -1.92 5.97 -29.34
CA LYS A 15 -0.73 5.16 -29.64
C LYS A 15 -1.01 3.66 -29.80
N LEU A 16 -1.90 3.12 -28.96
CA LEU A 16 -2.13 1.67 -28.80
C LEU A 16 -3.52 1.23 -29.24
N GLY A 17 -4.40 2.18 -29.57
CA GLY A 17 -5.80 1.92 -29.88
C GLY A 17 -6.67 1.80 -28.63
N LYS A 18 -7.97 1.52 -28.85
CA LYS A 18 -8.94 1.31 -27.77
C LYS A 18 -8.57 0.06 -26.95
N TYR A 19 -8.58 0.18 -25.63
CA TYR A 19 -8.43 -0.97 -24.74
C TYR A 19 -9.62 -1.92 -24.90
N SER A 20 -9.36 -3.17 -25.27
CA SER A 20 -10.37 -4.19 -25.53
C SER A 20 -10.31 -5.31 -24.48
N ASP A 21 -11.37 -6.08 -24.35
CA ASP A 21 -11.43 -7.22 -23.42
C ASP A 21 -10.33 -8.25 -23.70
N LEU A 22 -10.01 -8.47 -24.99
CA LEU A 22 -8.89 -9.32 -25.39
C LEU A 22 -7.55 -8.76 -24.88
N ARG A 23 -7.36 -7.45 -24.96
CA ARG A 23 -6.13 -6.82 -24.45
C ARG A 23 -6.06 -6.89 -22.92
N ALA A 24 -7.19 -6.70 -22.26
CA ALA A 24 -7.32 -6.87 -20.81
C ALA A 24 -6.94 -8.29 -20.38
N ALA A 25 -7.42 -9.32 -21.09
CA ALA A 25 -7.06 -10.71 -20.83
C ALA A 25 -5.54 -10.94 -21.00
N VAL A 26 -4.94 -10.44 -22.07
CA VAL A 26 -3.48 -10.56 -22.30
C VAL A 26 -2.67 -9.86 -21.21
N ASP A 27 -3.05 -8.65 -20.82
CA ASP A 27 -2.32 -7.89 -19.80
C ASP A 27 -2.49 -8.55 -18.41
N HIS A 28 -3.67 -9.08 -18.10
CA HIS A 28 -3.93 -9.81 -16.86
C HIS A 28 -3.06 -11.07 -16.77
N GLU A 29 -3.06 -11.90 -17.81
CA GLU A 29 -2.23 -13.11 -17.85
C GLU A 29 -0.74 -12.77 -17.75
N ARG A 30 -0.27 -11.73 -18.46
CA ARG A 30 1.16 -11.42 -18.53
C ARG A 30 1.69 -10.65 -17.32
N TYR A 31 0.99 -9.61 -16.89
CA TYR A 31 1.50 -8.64 -15.92
C TYR A 31 0.91 -8.80 -14.52
N VAL A 32 -0.18 -9.55 -14.37
CA VAL A 32 -0.76 -9.85 -13.05
C VAL A 32 -0.43 -11.29 -12.67
N LEU A 33 -0.84 -12.26 -13.47
CA LEU A 33 -0.61 -13.68 -13.17
C LEU A 33 0.80 -14.15 -13.54
N GLY A 34 1.40 -13.56 -14.58
CA GLY A 34 2.74 -13.87 -15.06
C GLY A 34 3.87 -13.21 -14.28
N VAL A 35 3.58 -12.54 -13.15
CA VAL A 35 4.63 -11.94 -12.30
C VAL A 35 5.49 -13.05 -11.72
N GLY A 36 6.76 -13.06 -12.12
CA GLY A 36 7.77 -13.99 -11.60
C GLY A 36 8.51 -13.45 -10.39
N THR A 37 9.50 -14.21 -9.95
CA THR A 37 10.40 -13.87 -8.83
C THR A 37 11.77 -13.39 -9.29
N ASP A 38 11.97 -13.18 -10.59
CA ASP A 38 13.23 -12.70 -11.19
C ASP A 38 13.68 -11.35 -10.61
N SER A 39 12.72 -10.51 -10.22
CA SER A 39 12.95 -9.21 -9.58
C SER A 39 12.64 -9.23 -8.07
N MET A 40 12.44 -10.41 -7.48
CA MET A 40 12.18 -10.59 -6.04
C MET A 40 13.49 -10.84 -5.29
N MET A 41 13.63 -10.22 -4.12
CA MET A 41 14.75 -10.47 -3.21
C MET A 41 14.23 -11.15 -1.96
N GLU A 42 14.70 -12.37 -1.69
CA GLU A 42 14.50 -13.01 -0.39
C GLU A 42 15.35 -12.32 0.66
N LEU A 43 14.71 -11.83 1.72
CA LEU A 43 15.36 -11.00 2.71
C LEU A 43 15.87 -11.85 3.87
N ASN A 44 17.18 -11.77 4.14
CA ASN A 44 17.72 -12.28 5.38
C ASN A 44 17.43 -11.30 6.54
N TYR A 45 17.87 -11.66 7.75
CA TYR A 45 17.66 -10.81 8.93
C TYR A 45 18.21 -9.38 8.78
N TYR A 46 19.43 -9.24 8.25
CA TYR A 46 20.08 -7.94 8.08
C TYR A 46 19.41 -7.10 6.99
N ASP A 47 18.93 -7.71 5.91
CA ASP A 47 18.17 -7.01 4.87
C ASP A 47 16.87 -6.43 5.43
N ARG A 48 16.13 -7.25 6.19
CA ARG A 48 14.91 -6.80 6.87
C ARG A 48 15.22 -5.66 7.86
N LYS A 49 16.31 -5.76 8.62
CA LYS A 49 16.71 -4.73 9.59
C LYS A 49 17.10 -3.42 8.91
N ARG A 50 17.80 -3.50 7.77
CA ARG A 50 18.11 -2.33 6.93
C ARG A 50 16.84 -1.65 6.45
N ILE A 51 15.89 -2.40 5.90
CA ILE A 51 14.60 -1.87 5.44
C ILE A 51 13.82 -1.23 6.61
N HIS A 52 13.79 -1.88 7.77
CA HIS A 52 13.15 -1.33 8.96
C HIS A 52 13.72 0.05 9.34
N ASN A 53 15.05 0.21 9.29
CA ASN A 53 15.69 1.48 9.61
C ASN A 53 15.40 2.59 8.59
N LEU A 54 14.94 2.28 7.36
CA LEU A 54 14.52 3.31 6.40
C LEU A 54 13.33 4.13 6.90
N LYS A 55 12.56 3.60 7.85
CA LYS A 55 11.45 4.31 8.48
C LYS A 55 11.92 5.50 9.33
N TYR A 56 13.19 5.59 9.71
CA TYR A 56 13.66 6.70 10.54
C TYR A 56 13.29 8.07 9.92
N TYR A 57 13.55 8.24 8.63
CA TYR A 57 13.22 9.48 7.93
C TYR A 57 11.72 9.78 7.93
N THR A 58 10.89 8.82 7.50
CA THR A 58 9.46 9.09 7.30
C THR A 58 8.65 9.01 8.58
N TRP A 59 9.06 8.23 9.57
CA TRP A 59 8.34 7.97 10.82
C TRP A 59 8.79 8.90 11.94
N VAL A 60 10.11 9.01 12.16
CA VAL A 60 10.67 9.82 13.25
C VAL A 60 10.73 11.28 12.83
N GLU A 61 11.46 11.59 11.75
CA GLU A 61 11.69 12.99 11.37
C GLU A 61 10.44 13.67 10.79
N GLN A 62 9.72 13.01 9.88
CA GLN A 62 8.57 13.62 9.21
C GLN A 62 7.27 13.55 10.02
N GLN A 63 6.99 12.41 10.67
CA GLN A 63 5.74 12.20 11.43
C GLN A 63 5.89 12.49 12.93
N GLY A 64 7.10 12.85 13.40
CA GLY A 64 7.34 13.25 14.78
C GLY A 64 7.24 12.10 15.79
N LYS A 65 7.38 10.85 15.35
CA LYS A 65 7.40 9.67 16.23
C LYS A 65 8.75 9.52 16.92
N THR A 66 8.82 8.71 17.96
CA THR A 66 10.09 8.52 18.69
C THR A 66 10.92 7.37 18.11
N SER A 67 12.22 7.43 18.30
CA SER A 67 13.12 6.35 17.90
C SER A 67 12.90 5.07 18.74
N GLU A 68 12.44 5.23 19.97
CA GLU A 68 12.05 4.16 20.88
C GLU A 68 10.83 3.41 20.34
N GLU A 69 9.83 4.13 19.83
CA GLU A 69 8.66 3.52 19.19
C GLU A 69 9.06 2.78 17.90
N LEU A 70 9.96 3.35 17.11
CA LEU A 70 10.51 2.68 15.94
C LEU A 70 11.22 1.38 16.34
N ASN A 71 12.06 1.38 17.38
CA ASN A 71 12.71 0.18 17.88
C ASN A 71 11.70 -0.84 18.43
N ALA A 72 10.63 -0.39 19.08
CA ALA A 72 9.56 -1.26 19.58
C ALA A 72 8.91 -2.05 18.44
N GLN A 73 8.68 -1.45 17.27
CA GLN A 73 8.18 -2.17 16.09
C GLN A 73 9.04 -3.38 15.69
N TRP A 74 10.33 -3.42 16.08
CA TRP A 74 11.25 -4.52 15.77
C TRP A 74 11.42 -5.50 16.92
N TYR A 75 11.59 -5.01 18.14
CA TYR A 75 11.96 -5.83 19.29
C TYR A 75 10.79 -6.23 20.19
N ASP A 76 9.67 -5.47 20.16
CA ASP A 76 8.47 -5.82 20.91
C ASP A 76 7.60 -6.76 20.07
N PRO A 77 7.48 -8.05 20.46
CA PRO A 77 6.69 -9.03 19.70
C PRO A 77 5.19 -8.75 19.74
N ASP A 78 4.72 -7.91 20.65
CA ASP A 78 3.31 -7.56 20.80
C ASP A 78 2.94 -6.22 20.17
N TYR A 79 3.92 -5.42 19.72
CA TYR A 79 3.66 -4.12 19.09
C TYR A 79 2.66 -4.25 17.94
N TRP A 80 2.96 -5.07 16.93
CA TRP A 80 2.08 -5.25 15.76
C TRP A 80 0.79 -6.00 16.10
N LYS A 81 0.84 -6.97 17.03
CA LYS A 81 -0.38 -7.66 17.47
C LYS A 81 -1.38 -6.69 18.10
N SER A 82 -0.89 -5.72 18.88
CA SER A 82 -1.74 -4.70 19.50
C SER A 82 -2.44 -3.83 18.46
N VAL A 83 -1.73 -3.45 17.39
CA VAL A 83 -2.29 -2.68 16.27
C VAL A 83 -3.34 -3.50 15.52
N HIS A 84 -3.07 -4.77 15.23
CA HIS A 84 -4.04 -5.63 14.54
C HIS A 84 -5.34 -5.84 15.34
N ARG A 85 -5.29 -5.84 16.67
CA ARG A 85 -6.49 -5.90 17.52
C ARG A 85 -7.39 -4.67 17.41
N MET A 86 -6.92 -3.58 16.82
CA MET A 86 -7.73 -2.37 16.62
C MET A 86 -8.61 -2.43 15.37
N ALA A 87 -8.49 -3.46 14.52
CA ALA A 87 -9.26 -3.56 13.27
C ALA A 87 -10.77 -3.41 13.49
N ASP A 88 -11.36 -4.22 14.35
CA ASP A 88 -12.81 -4.19 14.62
C ASP A 88 -13.27 -2.82 15.18
N LEU A 89 -12.44 -2.19 16.02
CA LEU A 89 -12.73 -0.86 16.58
C LEU A 89 -12.63 0.25 15.51
N ILE A 90 -11.71 0.10 14.56
CA ILE A 90 -11.59 1.03 13.43
C ILE A 90 -12.81 0.88 12.53
N ASP A 91 -13.27 -0.34 12.26
CA ASP A 91 -14.46 -0.60 11.46
C ASP A 91 -15.71 0.04 12.10
N GLU A 92 -15.90 -0.14 13.41
CA GLU A 92 -16.98 0.54 14.16
C GLU A 92 -16.94 2.07 13.98
N LYS A 93 -15.75 2.66 14.08
CA LYS A 93 -15.57 4.11 13.91
C LYS A 93 -15.81 4.58 12.47
N ILE A 94 -15.47 3.75 11.49
CA ILE A 94 -15.75 4.03 10.08
C ILE A 94 -17.26 4.04 9.85
N ASP A 95 -17.99 3.06 10.41
CA ASP A 95 -19.45 3.01 10.31
C ASP A 95 -20.12 4.22 10.96
N GLU A 96 -19.69 4.61 12.16
CA GLU A 96 -20.17 5.83 12.81
C GLU A 96 -19.93 7.08 11.96
N PHE A 97 -18.71 7.22 11.42
CA PHE A 97 -18.36 8.34 10.55
C PHE A 97 -19.17 8.37 9.26
N ASN A 98 -19.41 7.21 8.63
CA ASN A 98 -20.21 7.11 7.40
C ASN A 98 -21.68 7.49 7.65
N LYS A 99 -22.24 7.11 8.80
CA LYS A 99 -23.58 7.56 9.23
C LYS A 99 -23.64 9.08 9.43
N MET A 100 -22.59 9.68 9.99
CA MET A 100 -22.52 11.15 10.17
C MET A 100 -22.40 11.91 8.85
N THR A 101 -21.76 11.32 7.84
CA THR A 101 -21.55 11.97 6.52
C THR A 101 -22.69 11.72 5.53
N GLY A 102 -23.68 10.89 5.90
CA GLY A 102 -24.80 10.52 5.01
C GLY A 102 -24.40 9.61 3.85
N LEU A 103 -23.21 9.00 3.91
CA LEU A 103 -22.68 8.04 2.93
C LEU A 103 -22.90 6.57 3.34
N GLY A 104 -23.29 6.33 4.60
CA GLY A 104 -23.75 5.02 5.07
C GLY A 104 -25.28 4.98 5.10
N GLU A 105 -25.88 3.96 4.47
CA GLU A 105 -27.30 3.63 4.65
C GLU A 105 -27.63 3.27 6.11
#